data_AF-A0A0S6U8X9-F1
#
_entry.id   AF-A0A0S6U8X9-F1
#
_cell.length_a   1.000
_cell.length_b   1.000
_cell.length_c   1.000
_cell.angle_alpha   90.00
_cell.angle_beta   90.00
_cell.angle_gamma   90.00
#
_symmetry.space_group_name_H-M   'P 1'
#
loop_
_entity.id
_entity.type
_entity.pdbx_description
1 polymer ?
#
loop_
_entity_poly.entity_id
_entity_poly.type
_entity_poly.pdbx_seq_one_letter_code
_entity_poly.pdbx_strand_id
1 'polypeptide(L)'
;MESINLFIENRLKLKVNKDKSEVDRPWRRKFLGFSFYWARYVAKLRVSNQAVNRYKDKVRKITSRSKPFTIEERIKKLNLFNRDWINYFGIANCKGIIKNFEIWIKQRLRMCIWKQWKKVKTRYKNLISLGYTHRQAIKYANTRKGYWRIANSPILQTTLNNQFFKTVGLDSLSANYMKAHNS
;
A
#
# COMPACT_ATOMS: atom_id res chain seq x y z
N MET A 1 4.07 -35.01 14.70
CA MET A 1 2.76 -34.64 14.12
C MET A 1 1.78 -35.82 14.10
N GLU A 2 2.24 -37.06 13.95
CA GLU A 2 1.36 -38.22 13.84
C GLU A 2 0.41 -38.42 15.03
N SER A 3 0.89 -38.27 16.26
CA SER A 3 0.05 -38.40 17.47
C SER A 3 -1.10 -37.37 17.54
N ILE A 4 -0.84 -36.12 17.15
CA ILE A 4 -1.85 -35.05 17.12
C ILE A 4 -2.84 -35.28 15.97
N ASN A 5 -2.35 -35.67 14.79
CA ASN A 5 -3.20 -35.98 13.64
C ASN A 5 -4.16 -37.14 13.96
N LEU A 6 -3.66 -38.21 14.59
CA LEU A 6 -4.47 -39.36 15.00
C LEU A 6 -5.55 -38.96 16.01
N PHE A 7 -5.25 -38.07 16.97
CA PHE A 7 -6.27 -37.57 17.88
C PHE A 7 -7.37 -36.78 17.16
N ILE A 8 -6.99 -35.85 16.27
CA ILE A 8 -7.93 -35.00 15.53
C ILE A 8 -8.81 -35.86 14.60
N GLU A 9 -8.22 -36.80 13.87
CA GLU A 9 -8.93 -37.63 12.90
C GLU A 9 -9.78 -38.70 13.58
N ASN A 10 -9.30 -39.34 14.66
CA ASN A 10 -10.00 -40.46 15.27
C ASN A 10 -10.97 -40.07 16.38
N ARG A 11 -10.63 -39.11 17.24
CA ARG A 11 -11.50 -38.66 18.35
C ARG A 11 -12.45 -37.56 17.93
N LEU A 12 -11.92 -36.50 17.29
CA LEU A 12 -12.72 -35.33 16.89
C LEU A 12 -13.39 -35.50 15.53
N LYS A 13 -13.03 -36.54 14.76
CA LYS A 13 -13.56 -36.85 13.42
C LYS A 13 -13.39 -35.70 12.42
N LEU A 14 -12.30 -34.95 12.52
CA LEU A 14 -11.96 -33.85 11.60
C LEU A 14 -10.80 -34.25 10.68
N LYS A 15 -10.87 -33.88 9.40
CA LYS A 15 -9.82 -34.18 8.41
C LYS A 15 -8.72 -33.12 8.41
N VAL A 16 -7.46 -33.54 8.54
CA VAL A 16 -6.31 -32.62 8.46
C VAL A 16 -5.97 -32.32 7.00
N ASN A 17 -5.81 -31.03 6.67
CA ASN A 17 -5.37 -30.60 5.35
C ASN A 17 -3.83 -30.70 5.24
N LYS A 18 -3.33 -31.76 4.60
CA LYS A 18 -1.90 -32.04 4.45
C LYS A 18 -1.16 -31.01 3.59
N ASP A 19 -1.84 -30.36 2.63
CA ASP A 19 -1.23 -29.32 1.80
C ASP A 19 -0.90 -28.03 2.58
N LYS A 20 -1.66 -27.78 3.67
CA LYS A 20 -1.45 -26.62 4.56
C LYS A 20 -0.62 -26.96 5.79
N SER A 21 -0.71 -28.20 6.26
CA SER A 21 -0.08 -28.68 7.49
C SER A 21 1.25 -29.36 7.20
N GLU A 22 2.35 -28.65 7.45
CA GLU A 22 3.70 -29.15 7.18
C GLU A 22 4.66 -28.76 8.30
N VAL A 23 5.63 -29.63 8.58
CA VAL A 23 6.70 -29.38 9.54
C VAL A 23 7.84 -28.66 8.82
N ASP A 24 7.98 -27.36 9.09
CA ASP A 24 9.01 -26.53 8.49
C ASP A 24 9.41 -25.40 9.45
N ARG A 25 10.49 -24.70 9.13
CA ARG A 25 11.02 -23.59 9.92
C ARG A 25 10.01 -22.43 9.98
N PRO A 26 9.76 -21.82 11.16
CA PRO A 26 8.76 -20.75 11.32
C PRO A 26 8.90 -19.56 10.35
N TRP A 27 10.10 -19.21 9.92
CA TRP A 27 10.36 -18.10 9.00
C TRP A 27 10.07 -18.41 7.52
N ARG A 28 9.94 -19.70 7.16
CA ARG A 28 9.49 -20.15 5.83
C ARG A 28 7.97 -20.26 5.74
N ARG A 29 7.30 -20.31 6.89
CA ARG A 29 5.84 -20.42 7.00
C ARG A 29 5.18 -19.08 7.32
N LYS A 30 3.88 -19.03 7.05
CA LYS A 30 3.01 -17.92 7.41
C LYS A 30 2.03 -18.39 8.49
N PHE A 31 1.75 -17.54 9.46
CA PHE A 31 0.76 -17.78 10.49
C PHE A 31 -0.05 -16.51 10.71
N LEU A 32 -1.37 -16.58 10.53
CA LEU A 32 -2.29 -15.43 10.68
C LEU A 32 -1.86 -14.16 9.90
N GLY A 33 -1.21 -14.33 8.75
CA GLY A 33 -0.72 -13.20 7.94
C GLY A 33 0.65 -12.67 8.34
N PHE A 34 1.27 -13.21 9.38
CA PHE A 34 2.64 -12.95 9.80
C PHE A 34 3.59 -14.07 9.37
N SER A 35 4.88 -13.82 9.52
CA SER A 35 5.97 -14.79 9.43
C SER A 35 7.09 -14.33 10.35
N PHE A 36 8.15 -15.11 10.47
CA PHE A 36 9.29 -14.80 11.32
C PHE A 36 10.54 -14.48 10.51
N TYR A 37 11.50 -13.84 11.14
CA TYR A 37 12.88 -13.74 10.67
C TYR A 37 13.82 -13.70 11.87
N TRP A 38 15.08 -14.06 11.67
CA TRP A 38 16.09 -14.03 12.72
C TRP A 38 16.84 -12.71 12.69
N ALA A 39 17.00 -12.09 13.85
CA ALA A 39 17.87 -10.93 14.04
C ALA A 39 18.64 -11.09 15.34
N ARG A 40 19.98 -11.15 15.26
CA ARG A 40 20.88 -11.31 16.42
C ARG A 40 20.41 -12.42 17.37
N TYR A 41 20.14 -13.60 16.81
CA TYR A 41 19.68 -14.80 17.54
C TYR A 41 18.29 -14.71 18.20
N VAL A 42 17.52 -13.64 17.93
CA VAL A 42 16.13 -13.51 18.38
C VAL A 42 15.18 -13.60 17.18
N ALA A 43 14.13 -14.41 17.31
CA ALA A 43 13.06 -14.48 16.34
C ALA A 43 12.19 -13.22 16.41
N LYS A 44 12.09 -12.48 15.31
CA LYS A 44 11.27 -11.27 15.20
C LYS A 44 10.12 -11.49 14.22
N LEU A 45 9.01 -10.78 14.48
CA LEU A 45 7.80 -10.84 13.67
C LEU A 45 7.94 -9.97 12.41
N ARG A 46 7.59 -10.51 11.25
CA ARG A 46 7.43 -9.78 9.99
C ARG A 46 6.06 -10.04 9.38
N VAL A 47 5.61 -9.15 8.52
CA VAL A 47 4.40 -9.36 7.74
C VAL A 47 4.69 -10.38 6.63
N SER A 48 3.77 -11.33 6.41
CA SER A 48 3.91 -12.31 5.33
C SER A 48 3.82 -11.65 3.95
N ASN A 49 4.54 -12.21 2.97
CA ASN A 49 4.48 -11.73 1.58
C ASN A 49 3.05 -11.77 1.01
N GLN A 50 2.24 -12.75 1.43
CA GLN A 50 0.85 -12.84 1.02
C GLN A 50 0.02 -11.67 1.55
N ALA A 51 0.19 -11.27 2.81
CA ALA A 51 -0.50 -10.12 3.38
C ALA A 51 -0.09 -8.81 2.68
N VAL A 52 1.20 -8.66 2.36
CA VAL A 52 1.70 -7.52 1.56
C VAL A 52 1.07 -7.48 0.16
N ASN A 53 0.95 -8.62 -0.52
CA ASN A 53 0.32 -8.68 -1.84
C ASN A 53 -1.18 -8.35 -1.77
N ARG A 54 -1.90 -8.91 -0.78
CA ARG A 54 -3.32 -8.59 -0.54
C ARG A 54 -3.54 -7.10 -0.28
N TYR A 55 -2.64 -6.48 0.50
CA TYR A 55 -2.66 -5.04 0.72
C TYR A 55 -2.53 -4.28 -0.61
N LYS A 56 -1.52 -4.63 -1.42
CA LYS A 56 -1.31 -4.01 -2.73
C LYS A 56 -2.53 -4.17 -3.65
N ASP A 57 -3.17 -5.33 -3.65
CA ASP A 57 -4.37 -5.58 -4.45
C ASP A 57 -5.57 -4.75 -3.99
N LYS A 58 -5.77 -4.62 -2.68
CA LYS A 58 -6.83 -3.75 -2.14
C LYS A 58 -6.59 -2.29 -2.51
N VAL A 59 -5.36 -1.80 -2.35
CA VAL A 59 -4.98 -0.44 -2.79
C VAL A 59 -5.21 -0.27 -4.29
N ARG A 60 -4.84 -1.24 -5.13
CA ARG A 60 -5.13 -1.21 -6.58
C ARG A 60 -6.62 -1.08 -6.87
N LYS A 61 -7.46 -1.83 -6.15
CA LYS A 61 -8.93 -1.78 -6.30
C LYS A 61 -9.51 -0.42 -5.88
N ILE A 62 -8.95 0.25 -4.87
CA ILE A 62 -9.38 1.59 -4.43
C ILE A 62 -8.90 2.66 -5.43
N THR A 63 -7.65 2.56 -5.86
CA THR A 63 -7.00 3.51 -6.79
C THR A 63 -7.08 3.06 -8.26
N SER A 64 -8.15 2.35 -8.61
CA SER A 64 -8.37 1.94 -10.01
C SER A 64 -8.74 3.15 -10.85
N ARG A 65 -8.09 3.31 -12.01
CA ARG A 65 -8.35 4.38 -12.97
C ARG A 65 -9.73 4.28 -13.64
N SER A 66 -10.33 3.09 -13.67
CA SER A 66 -11.64 2.85 -14.29
C SER A 66 -12.80 3.23 -13.38
N LYS A 67 -12.58 3.34 -12.07
CA LYS A 67 -13.64 3.69 -11.13
C LYS A 67 -13.91 5.19 -11.13
N PRO A 68 -15.17 5.64 -11.12
CA PRO A 68 -15.53 7.06 -11.11
C PRO A 68 -15.48 7.68 -9.70
N PHE A 69 -14.49 7.31 -8.87
CA PHE A 69 -14.32 7.93 -7.56
C PHE A 69 -13.53 9.22 -7.63
N THR A 70 -13.94 10.21 -6.83
CA THR A 70 -13.17 11.43 -6.61
C THR A 70 -11.87 11.12 -5.86
N ILE A 71 -10.96 12.09 -5.78
CA ILE A 71 -9.69 11.89 -5.07
C ILE A 71 -9.91 11.84 -3.55
N GLU A 72 -10.84 12.67 -3.05
CA GLU A 72 -11.23 12.74 -1.65
C GLU A 72 -11.84 11.39 -1.20
N GLU A 73 -12.73 10.81 -1.98
CA GLU A 73 -13.32 9.49 -1.69
C GLU A 73 -12.25 8.38 -1.66
N ARG A 74 -11.27 8.44 -2.57
CA ARG A 74 -10.16 7.47 -2.59
C ARG A 74 -9.29 7.62 -1.36
N ILE A 75 -8.97 8.86 -0.97
CA ILE A 75 -8.17 9.15 0.21
C ILE A 75 -8.90 8.68 1.47
N LYS A 76 -10.19 8.99 1.63
CA LYS A 76 -10.99 8.51 2.77
C LYS A 76 -10.97 6.98 2.89
N LYS A 77 -11.17 6.27 1.77
CA LYS A 77 -11.11 4.79 1.74
C LYS A 77 -9.70 4.25 2.02
N LEU A 78 -8.66 4.93 1.55
CA LEU A 78 -7.27 4.55 1.82
C LEU A 78 -6.91 4.77 3.28
N ASN A 79 -7.26 5.92 3.88
CA ASN A 79 -6.95 6.22 5.27
C ASN A 79 -7.58 5.21 6.21
N LEU A 80 -8.88 4.90 6.03
CA LEU A 80 -9.56 3.87 6.83
C LEU A 80 -8.85 2.52 6.70
N PHE A 81 -8.63 2.07 5.47
CA PHE A 81 -7.97 0.78 5.22
C PHE A 81 -6.55 0.73 5.80
N ASN A 82 -5.79 1.81 5.67
CA ASN A 82 -4.43 1.90 6.18
C ASN A 82 -4.40 1.89 7.71
N ARG A 83 -5.34 2.57 8.36
CA ARG A 83 -5.46 2.58 9.82
C ARG A 83 -5.73 1.17 10.33
N ASP A 84 -6.72 0.49 9.76
CA ASP A 84 -7.08 -0.87 10.18
C ASP A 84 -5.94 -1.86 9.93
N TRP A 85 -5.24 -1.70 8.80
CA TRP A 85 -4.08 -2.54 8.47
C TRP A 85 -2.92 -2.31 9.45
N ILE A 86 -2.64 -1.07 9.82
CA ILE A 86 -1.60 -0.74 10.80
C ILE A 86 -2.00 -1.24 12.19
N ASN A 87 -3.26 -1.10 12.59
CA ASN A 87 -3.73 -1.59 13.89
C ASN A 87 -3.52 -3.11 14.02
N TYR A 88 -3.73 -3.87 12.94
CA TYR A 88 -3.51 -5.31 12.96
C TYR A 88 -2.02 -5.71 12.82
N PHE A 89 -1.33 -5.15 11.82
CA PHE A 89 0.05 -5.55 11.50
C PHE A 89 1.13 -4.75 12.22
N GLY A 90 0.75 -3.73 13.01
CA GLY A 90 1.66 -2.82 13.71
C GLY A 90 2.57 -3.50 14.75
N ILE A 91 2.17 -4.68 15.24
CA ILE A 91 2.96 -5.53 16.12
C ILE A 91 4.24 -6.04 15.41
N ALA A 92 4.21 -6.18 14.08
CA ALA A 92 5.36 -6.64 13.31
C ALA A 92 6.34 -5.51 12.98
N ASN A 93 7.61 -5.87 12.80
CA ASN A 93 8.57 -4.94 12.23
C ASN A 93 8.27 -4.73 10.74
N CYS A 94 7.64 -3.60 10.41
CA CYS A 94 7.21 -3.28 9.06
C CYS A 94 7.53 -1.85 8.64
N LYS A 95 8.44 -1.15 9.33
CA LYS A 95 8.85 0.24 9.00
C LYS A 95 9.22 0.42 7.52
N GLY A 96 10.04 -0.49 6.98
CA GLY A 96 10.42 -0.46 5.56
C GLY A 96 9.25 -0.72 4.61
N ILE A 97 8.35 -1.65 4.97
CA ILE A 97 7.15 -1.97 4.20
C ILE A 97 6.20 -0.77 4.16
N ILE A 98 5.95 -0.15 5.32
CA ILE A 98 5.10 1.04 5.47
C ILE A 98 5.63 2.21 4.62
N LYS A 99 6.93 2.50 4.70
CA LYS A 99 7.56 3.55 3.87
C LYS A 99 7.34 3.29 2.37
N ASN A 100 7.53 2.03 1.94
CA ASN A 100 7.32 1.64 0.54
C ASN A 100 5.84 1.75 0.13
N PHE A 101 4.91 1.38 1.01
CA PHE A 101 3.47 1.57 0.76
C PHE A 101 3.10 3.04 0.63
N GLU A 102 3.60 3.91 1.50
CA GLU A 102 3.30 5.33 1.46
C GLU A 102 3.77 5.98 0.15
N ILE A 103 5.01 5.66 -0.29
CA ILE A 103 5.53 6.10 -1.59
C ILE A 103 4.63 5.58 -2.72
N TRP A 104 4.33 4.29 -2.72
CA TRP A 104 3.56 3.65 -3.79
C TRP A 104 2.11 4.14 -3.85
N ILE A 105 1.45 4.40 -2.72
CA ILE A 105 0.11 4.99 -2.66
C ILE A 105 0.11 6.37 -3.32
N LYS A 106 1.08 7.24 -2.97
CA LYS A 106 1.19 8.57 -3.57
C LYS A 106 1.37 8.48 -5.09
N GLN A 107 2.21 7.57 -5.58
CA GLN A 107 2.36 7.32 -7.02
C GLN A 107 1.03 6.92 -7.68
N ARG A 108 0.24 6.05 -7.03
CA ARG A 108 -1.07 5.63 -7.54
C ARG A 108 -2.10 6.75 -7.52
N LEU A 109 -2.10 7.59 -6.50
CA LEU A 109 -2.97 8.76 -6.43
C LEU A 109 -2.61 9.80 -7.50
N ARG A 110 -1.31 10.09 -7.70
CA ARG A 110 -0.84 10.95 -8.81
C ARG A 110 -1.33 10.45 -10.17
N MET A 111 -1.26 9.13 -10.39
CA MET A 111 -1.79 8.52 -11.61
C MET A 111 -3.30 8.74 -11.77
N CYS A 112 -4.08 8.64 -10.68
CA CYS A 112 -5.53 8.90 -10.71
C CYS A 112 -5.84 10.37 -11.01
N ILE A 113 -5.16 11.30 -10.34
CA ILE A 113 -5.28 12.76 -10.55
C ILE A 113 -4.99 13.10 -12.01
N TRP A 114 -3.88 12.59 -12.54
CA TRP A 114 -3.48 12.86 -13.93
C TRP A 114 -4.46 12.27 -14.95
N LYS A 115 -5.10 11.14 -14.63
CA LYS A 115 -6.18 10.56 -15.45
C LYS A 115 -7.44 11.43 -15.41
N GLN A 116 -7.77 11.99 -14.24
CA GLN A 116 -8.91 12.89 -14.05
C GLN A 116 -8.76 14.17 -14.87
N TRP A 117 -7.55 14.73 -14.97
CA TRP A 117 -7.24 15.88 -15.83
C TRP A 117 -7.23 15.54 -17.34
N LYS A 118 -8.03 14.57 -17.80
CA LYS A 118 -7.98 13.92 -19.13
C LYS A 118 -7.57 14.82 -20.31
N LYS A 119 -8.09 16.06 -20.38
CA LYS A 119 -7.83 17.03 -21.46
C LYS A 119 -6.54 17.83 -21.20
N VAL A 120 -5.78 18.11 -22.27
CA VAL A 120 -4.56 18.96 -22.22
C VAL A 120 -4.83 20.30 -21.55
N LYS A 121 -5.92 20.99 -21.91
CA LYS A 121 -6.32 22.28 -21.31
C LYS A 121 -6.46 22.18 -19.79
N THR A 122 -7.04 21.09 -19.28
CA THR A 122 -7.22 20.84 -17.85
C THR A 122 -5.88 20.57 -17.16
N ARG A 123 -5.00 19.76 -17.77
CA ARG A 123 -3.64 19.54 -17.24
C ARG A 123 -2.87 20.83 -17.14
N TYR A 124 -2.88 21.63 -18.22
CA TYR A 124 -2.22 22.93 -18.25
C TYR A 124 -2.73 23.83 -17.12
N LYS A 125 -4.05 24.01 -17.00
CA LYS A 125 -4.65 24.86 -15.95
C LYS A 125 -4.23 24.42 -14.55
N ASN A 126 -4.27 23.11 -14.27
CA ASN A 126 -3.93 22.59 -12.95
C ASN A 126 -2.42 22.63 -12.67
N LEU A 127 -1.57 22.49 -13.69
CA LEU A 127 -0.12 22.66 -13.52
C LEU A 127 0.24 24.12 -13.21
N ILE A 128 -0.38 25.08 -13.89
CA ILE A 128 -0.21 26.52 -13.60
C ILE A 128 -0.67 26.83 -12.17
N SER A 129 -1.85 26.35 -11.75
CA SER A 129 -2.35 26.60 -10.39
C SER A 129 -1.49 25.96 -9.30
N LEU A 130 -0.72 24.92 -9.64
CA LEU A 130 0.23 24.26 -8.75
C LEU A 130 1.65 24.84 -8.84
N GLY A 131 1.83 26.00 -9.50
CA GLY A 131 3.06 26.79 -9.45
C GLY A 131 4.05 26.53 -10.59
N TYR A 132 3.68 25.80 -11.65
CA TYR A 132 4.55 25.67 -12.83
C TYR A 132 4.51 26.92 -13.72
N THR A 133 5.64 27.24 -14.35
CA THR A 133 5.70 28.30 -15.38
C THR A 133 4.91 27.92 -16.64
N HIS A 134 4.48 28.91 -17.42
CA HIS A 134 3.77 28.73 -18.68
C HIS A 134 4.47 27.73 -19.62
N ARG A 135 5.78 27.94 -19.87
CA ARG A 135 6.59 27.10 -20.75
C ARG A 135 6.65 25.64 -20.28
N GLN A 136 6.83 25.42 -18.98
CA GLN A 136 6.87 24.08 -18.41
C GLN A 136 5.48 23.41 -18.46
N ALA A 137 4.42 24.13 -18.11
CA ALA A 137 3.06 23.62 -18.09
C ALA A 137 2.60 23.15 -19.49
N ILE A 138 2.87 23.91 -20.55
CA ILE A 138 2.58 23.49 -21.94
C ILE A 138 3.35 22.22 -22.31
N LYS A 139 4.65 22.18 -22.01
CA LYS A 139 5.51 21.03 -22.31
C LYS A 139 5.00 19.75 -21.64
N TYR A 140 4.59 19.85 -20.37
CA TYR A 140 4.20 18.69 -19.58
C TYR A 140 2.73 18.27 -19.80
N ALA A 141 1.83 19.21 -20.03
CA ALA A 141 0.43 18.91 -20.34
C ALA A 141 0.27 18.04 -21.60
N ASN A 142 1.12 18.29 -22.60
CA ASN A 142 1.17 17.60 -23.91
C ASN A 142 2.03 16.34 -23.93
N THR A 143 2.48 15.84 -22.79
CA THR A 143 3.32 14.63 -22.75
C THR A 143 2.59 13.40 -23.32
N ARG A 144 3.31 12.62 -24.14
CA ARG A 144 2.86 11.31 -24.67
C ARG A 144 3.16 10.15 -23.71
N LYS A 145 3.75 10.41 -22.55
CA LYS A 145 4.10 9.37 -21.56
C LYS A 145 2.84 8.77 -20.94
N GLY A 146 2.86 7.45 -20.72
CA GLY A 146 1.78 6.74 -20.04
C GLY A 146 1.55 7.20 -18.60
N TYR A 147 0.35 6.94 -18.06
CA TYR A 147 -0.09 7.46 -16.76
C TYR A 147 0.79 7.04 -15.57
N TRP A 148 1.31 5.81 -15.57
CA TRP A 148 2.22 5.34 -14.52
C TRP A 148 3.59 6.01 -14.64
N ARG A 149 4.09 6.20 -15.87
CA ARG A 149 5.39 6.83 -16.13
C ARG A 149 5.40 8.30 -15.70
N ILE A 150 4.33 9.04 -15.98
CA ILE A 150 4.23 10.46 -15.59
C ILE A 150 4.02 10.63 -14.08
N ALA A 151 3.24 9.76 -13.44
CA ALA A 151 3.06 9.77 -11.98
C ALA A 151 4.37 9.60 -11.19
N ASN A 152 5.33 8.91 -11.79
CA ASN A 152 6.66 8.67 -11.22
C ASN A 152 7.73 9.61 -11.76
N SER A 153 7.35 10.60 -12.59
CA SER A 153 8.30 11.59 -13.11
C SER A 153 8.47 12.75 -12.13
N PRO A 154 9.61 13.47 -12.20
CA PRO A 154 9.82 14.67 -11.39
C PRO A 154 8.67 15.67 -11.50
N ILE A 155 8.06 15.79 -12.68
CA ILE A 155 6.93 16.69 -12.97
C ILE A 155 5.78 16.54 -11.96
N LEU A 156 5.34 15.30 -11.71
CA LEU A 156 4.24 15.05 -10.78
C LEU A 156 4.69 14.85 -9.34
N GLN A 157 5.97 14.52 -9.12
CA GLN A 157 6.52 14.42 -7.77
C GLN A 157 6.70 15.80 -7.12
N THR A 158 7.03 16.83 -7.91
CA THR A 158 7.18 18.21 -7.44
C THR A 158 5.85 18.95 -7.34
N THR A 159 4.94 18.79 -8.31
CA THR A 159 3.57 19.38 -8.23
C THR A 159 2.74 18.73 -7.13
N LEU A 160 2.59 17.41 -7.20
CA LEU A 160 1.77 16.63 -6.28
C LEU A 160 2.71 16.02 -5.23
N ASN A 161 3.35 16.91 -4.49
CA ASN A 161 4.34 16.59 -3.47
C ASN A 161 3.67 16.07 -2.17
N ASN A 162 4.48 15.80 -1.15
CA ASN A 162 3.97 15.33 0.14
C ASN A 162 3.06 16.35 0.82
N GLN A 163 3.35 17.65 0.66
CA GLN A 163 2.55 18.71 1.24
C GLN A 163 1.16 18.77 0.62
N PHE A 164 1.06 18.67 -0.71
CA PHE A 164 -0.21 18.56 -1.42
C PHE A 164 -1.05 17.39 -0.90
N PHE A 165 -0.46 16.20 -0.76
CA PHE A 165 -1.23 15.06 -0.25
C PHE A 165 -1.64 15.22 1.22
N LYS A 166 -0.84 15.92 2.02
CA LYS A 166 -1.20 16.27 3.40
C LYS A 166 -2.38 17.26 3.44
N THR A 167 -2.40 18.27 2.58
CA THR A 167 -3.51 19.25 2.53
C THR A 167 -4.82 18.63 2.04
N VAL A 168 -4.76 17.65 1.14
CA VAL A 168 -5.94 16.90 0.68
C VAL A 168 -6.36 15.80 1.70
N GLY A 169 -5.65 15.68 2.82
CA GLY A 169 -6.04 14.80 3.93
C GLY A 169 -5.57 13.35 3.81
N LEU A 170 -4.50 13.06 3.06
CA LEU A 170 -3.87 11.74 3.09
C LEU A 170 -3.05 11.58 4.38
N ASP A 171 -3.42 10.59 5.20
CA ASP A 171 -2.72 10.33 6.46
C ASP A 171 -1.31 9.77 6.22
N SER A 172 -0.36 10.14 7.09
CA SER A 172 0.98 9.54 7.07
C SER A 172 0.93 8.15 7.71
N LEU A 173 1.07 7.11 6.89
CA LEU A 173 1.16 5.73 7.37
C LEU A 173 2.35 5.55 8.31
N SER A 174 3.48 6.19 7.99
CA SER A 174 4.69 6.12 8.82
C SER A 174 4.45 6.69 10.22
N ALA A 175 3.77 7.84 10.33
CA ALA A 175 3.42 8.44 11.62
C ALA A 175 2.44 7.56 12.41
N ASN A 176 1.41 7.02 11.75
CA ASN A 176 0.44 6.13 12.38
C ASN A 176 1.09 4.83 12.88
N TYR A 177 2.02 4.27 12.11
CA TYR A 177 2.80 3.10 12.52
C TYR A 177 3.68 3.40 13.74
N MET A 178 4.41 4.52 13.76
CA MET A 178 5.24 4.90 14.91
C MET A 178 4.41 5.09 16.18
N LYS A 179 3.21 5.67 16.07
CA LYS A 179 2.28 5.77 17.20
C LYS A 179 1.89 4.38 17.71
N ALA A 180 1.45 3.49 16.82
CA ALA A 180 1.02 2.14 17.20
C ALA A 180 2.15 1.22 17.69
N HIS A 181 3.41 1.50 17.33
CA HIS A 181 4.56 0.66 17.67
C HIS A 181 5.31 1.12 18.93
N ASN A 182 5.15 2.40 19.31
CA ASN A 182 5.75 2.99 20.52
C ASN A 182 4.74 3.11 21.68
N SER A 183 3.47 2.73 21.46
CA SER A 183 2.44 2.62 22.50
C SER A 183 2.47 1.21 23.07
#